data_AF-A0A084DJV7-F1
#
_entry.id   AF-A0A084DJV7-F1
#
_cell.length_a   1.000
_cell.length_b   1.000
_cell.length_c   1.000
_cell.angle_alpha   90.00
_cell.angle_beta   90.00
_cell.angle_gamma   90.00
#
_symmetry.space_group_name_H-M   'P 1'
#
loop_
_entity.id
_entity.type
_entity.pdbx_description
1 polymer ?
#
loop_
_entity_poly.entity_id
_entity_poly.type
_entity_poly.pdbx_seq_one_letter_code
_entity_poly.pdbx_strand_id
1 'polypeptide(L)'
;MKRTNAPRRSRRYRQSGFTLLEMLVVLVIVGLLVAVVTLAPSRNRRTDLAEEAQRLANLLESAGDEAQVRSMPIAWQPVGGGYRFVQRTENGAWAPMTDDLYRARRWGGEVTGVSVRYTGGGETPSQIVLGSESIDVPVTITLWSGDVRMAVVGTGIGNFVVRRP
;
A
#
# COMPACT_ATOMS: atom_id res chain seq x y z
N MET A 1 36.65 -50.56 -66.67
CA MET A 1 36.51 -49.86 -65.37
C MET A 1 35.03 -49.70 -65.04
N LYS A 2 34.51 -50.36 -64.00
CA LYS A 2 33.11 -50.25 -63.53
C LYS A 2 33.08 -49.39 -62.27
N ARG A 3 32.33 -48.27 -62.28
CA ARG A 3 32.02 -47.49 -61.07
C ARG A 3 30.56 -47.72 -60.72
N THR A 4 30.32 -48.56 -59.71
CA THR A 4 29.00 -48.78 -59.11
C THR A 4 28.74 -47.66 -58.11
N ASN A 5 27.73 -46.84 -58.36
CA ASN A 5 27.29 -45.81 -57.41
C ASN A 5 26.09 -46.36 -56.63
N ALA A 6 26.25 -46.58 -55.32
CA ALA A 6 25.17 -47.02 -54.44
C ALA A 6 24.37 -45.80 -53.93
N PRO A 7 23.02 -45.83 -53.94
CA PRO A 7 22.24 -44.71 -53.45
C PRO A 7 22.31 -44.62 -51.92
N ARG A 8 22.74 -43.46 -51.41
CA ARG A 8 22.63 -43.11 -50.00
C ARG A 8 21.16 -42.87 -49.65
N ARG A 9 20.57 -43.75 -48.83
CA ARG A 9 19.22 -43.58 -48.27
C ARG A 9 19.22 -42.40 -47.30
N SER A 10 18.73 -41.24 -47.74
CA SER A 10 18.42 -40.10 -46.89
C SER A 10 17.25 -40.46 -45.96
N ARG A 11 17.53 -40.59 -44.66
CA ARG A 11 16.51 -40.78 -43.62
C ARG A 11 15.73 -39.47 -43.49
N ARG A 12 14.52 -39.41 -44.06
CA ARG A 12 13.60 -38.29 -43.84
C ARG A 12 13.26 -38.25 -42.35
N TYR A 13 13.72 -37.22 -41.65
CA TYR A 13 13.16 -36.84 -40.37
C TYR A 13 11.68 -36.55 -40.59
N ARG A 14 10.81 -37.37 -39.99
CA ARG A 14 9.39 -37.05 -39.92
C ARG A 14 9.29 -35.81 -39.03
N GLN A 15 9.04 -34.66 -39.64
CA GLN A 15 8.62 -33.47 -38.92
C GLN A 15 7.27 -33.80 -38.30
N SER A 16 7.24 -34.06 -37.00
CA SER A 16 6.03 -34.08 -36.21
C SER A 16 5.52 -32.64 -36.14
N GLY A 17 4.60 -32.29 -37.04
CA GLY A 17 3.88 -31.03 -36.96
C GLY A 17 3.03 -31.01 -35.70
N PHE A 18 3.08 -29.89 -34.97
CA PHE A 18 2.24 -29.63 -33.81
C PHE A 18 0.77 -29.90 -34.15
N THR A 19 0.09 -30.67 -33.31
CA THR A 19 -1.33 -30.94 -33.51
C THR A 19 -2.15 -29.71 -33.10
N LEU A 20 -3.34 -29.53 -33.68
CA LEU A 20 -4.28 -28.47 -33.26
C LEU A 20 -4.58 -28.55 -31.76
N LEU A 21 -4.66 -29.77 -31.23
CA LEU A 21 -4.90 -30.04 -29.82
C LEU A 21 -3.77 -29.50 -28.94
N GLU A 22 -2.52 -29.59 -29.39
CA GLU A 22 -1.36 -29.09 -28.66
C GLU A 22 -1.39 -27.56 -28.54
N MET A 23 -1.72 -26.86 -29.63
CA MET A 23 -1.92 -25.40 -29.59
C MET A 23 -3.11 -25.02 -28.70
N LEU A 24 -4.22 -25.78 -28.74
CA LEU A 24 -5.36 -25.53 -27.86
C LEU A 24 -4.97 -25.64 -26.38
N VAL A 25 -4.25 -26.71 -26.01
CA VAL A 25 -3.79 -26.91 -24.63
C VAL A 25 -2.84 -25.78 -24.21
N VAL A 26 -1.92 -25.37 -25.08
CA VAL A 26 -1.00 -24.25 -24.80
C VAL A 26 -1.77 -22.96 -24.54
N LEU A 27 -2.75 -22.62 -25.39
CA LEU A 27 -3.56 -21.41 -25.20
C LEU A 27 -4.39 -21.45 -23.91
N VAL A 28 -4.93 -22.62 -23.55
CA VAL A 28 -5.65 -22.82 -22.29
C VAL A 28 -4.73 -22.63 -21.09
N ILE A 29 -3.53 -23.21 -21.10
CA ILE A 29 -2.55 -23.04 -20.02
C ILE A 29 -2.10 -21.58 -19.92
N VAL A 30 -1.78 -20.92 -21.04
CA VAL A 30 -1.42 -19.50 -21.06
C VAL A 30 -2.57 -18.64 -20.52
N GLY A 31 -3.80 -18.89 -20.95
CA GLY A 31 -4.99 -18.20 -20.44
C GLY A 31 -5.16 -18.38 -18.92
N LEU A 32 -4.97 -19.60 -18.42
CA LEU A 32 -5.02 -19.88 -16.98
C LEU A 32 -3.90 -19.17 -16.22
N LEU A 33 -2.67 -19.17 -16.75
CA LEU A 33 -1.53 -18.47 -16.16
C LEU A 33 -1.78 -16.96 -16.10
N VAL A 34 -2.28 -16.35 -17.18
CA VAL A 34 -2.64 -14.92 -17.19
C VAL A 34 -3.74 -14.63 -16.17
N ALA A 35 -4.79 -15.46 -16.11
CA ALA A 35 -5.85 -15.31 -15.12
C ALA A 35 -5.31 -15.32 -13.68
N VAL A 36 -4.41 -16.26 -13.35
CA VAL A 36 -3.79 -16.34 -12.02
C VAL A 36 -2.90 -15.14 -11.72
N VAL A 37 -2.05 -14.73 -12.66
CA VAL A 37 -1.11 -13.61 -12.49
C VAL A 37 -1.86 -12.28 -12.27
N THR A 38 -2.99 -12.07 -12.93
CA THR A 38 -3.79 -10.84 -12.73
C THR A 38 -4.43 -10.75 -11.34
N LEU A 39 -4.73 -11.88 -10.69
CA LEU A 39 -5.37 -11.93 -9.38
C LEU A 39 -4.37 -11.84 -8.20
N ALA A 40 -3.14 -12.34 -8.36
CA ALA A 40 -2.18 -12.47 -7.26
C ALA A 40 -1.72 -11.11 -6.64
N PRO A 41 -1.38 -10.06 -7.40
CA PRO A 41 -0.94 -8.78 -6.84
C PRO A 41 -2.04 -8.09 -6.01
N SER A 42 -3.31 -8.26 -6.39
CA SER A 42 -4.44 -7.62 -5.72
C SER A 42 -4.64 -8.09 -4.28
N ARG A 43 -4.34 -9.36 -4.00
CA ARG A 43 -4.42 -9.92 -2.63
C ARG A 43 -3.27 -9.40 -1.77
N ASN A 44 -2.05 -9.36 -2.32
CA ASN A 44 -0.89 -8.85 -1.58
C ASN A 44 -1.07 -7.37 -1.22
N ARG A 45 -1.44 -6.53 -2.20
CA ARG A 45 -1.71 -5.10 -1.98
C ARG A 45 -2.76 -4.83 -0.88
N ARG A 46 -3.81 -5.66 -0.81
CA ARG A 46 -4.85 -5.53 0.23
C ARG A 46 -4.30 -5.79 1.62
N THR A 47 -3.53 -6.86 1.77
CA THR A 47 -2.89 -7.20 3.05
C THR A 47 -1.86 -6.14 3.42
N ASP A 48 -0.97 -5.78 2.49
CA ASP A 48 0.06 -4.76 2.70
C ASP A 48 -0.55 -3.40 3.11
N LEU A 49 -1.63 -2.98 2.43
CA LEU A 49 -2.33 -1.73 2.76
C LEU A 49 -3.05 -1.78 4.10
N ALA A 50 -3.60 -2.94 4.48
CA ALA A 50 -4.23 -3.12 5.79
C ALA A 50 -3.19 -3.08 6.92
N GLU A 51 -2.04 -3.73 6.74
CA GLU A 51 -0.93 -3.69 7.68
C GLU A 51 -0.39 -2.28 7.83
N GLU A 52 -0.26 -1.53 6.73
CA GLU A 52 0.20 -0.15 6.79
C GLU A 52 -0.82 0.78 7.45
N ALA A 53 -2.12 0.59 7.20
CA ALA A 53 -3.18 1.29 7.90
C ALA A 53 -3.17 0.99 9.40
N GLN A 54 -2.93 -0.26 9.80
CA GLN A 54 -2.85 -0.65 11.21
C GLN A 54 -1.61 -0.07 11.88
N ARG A 55 -0.47 -0.07 11.19
CA ARG A 55 0.75 0.58 11.67
C ARG A 55 0.51 2.07 11.90
N LEU A 56 -0.17 2.74 10.97
CA LEU A 56 -0.53 4.15 11.11
C LEU A 56 -1.44 4.38 12.32
N ALA A 57 -2.48 3.56 12.49
CA ALA A 57 -3.39 3.66 13.63
C ALA A 57 -2.64 3.57 14.97
N ASN A 58 -1.77 2.57 15.13
CA ASN A 58 -0.97 2.39 16.35
C ASN A 58 -0.02 3.58 16.61
N LEU A 59 0.56 4.16 15.55
CA LEU A 59 1.43 5.33 15.68
C LEU A 59 0.66 6.59 16.08
N LEU A 60 -0.55 6.78 15.55
CA LEU A 60 -1.41 7.92 15.90
C LEU A 60 -1.90 7.84 17.35
N GLU A 61 -2.27 6.64 17.81
CA GLU A 61 -2.63 6.38 19.20
C GLU A 61 -1.44 6.65 20.13
N SER A 62 -0.28 6.05 19.85
CA SER A 62 0.96 6.30 20.60
C SER A 62 1.35 7.78 20.65
N ALA A 63 1.21 8.50 19.53
CA ALA A 63 1.48 9.94 19.48
C ALA A 63 0.43 10.77 20.26
N GLY A 64 -0.82 10.30 20.32
CA GLY A 64 -1.86 10.88 21.17
C GLY A 64 -1.55 10.73 22.65
N ASP A 65 -1.18 9.52 23.07
CA ASP A 65 -0.75 9.22 24.44
C ASP A 65 0.48 10.06 24.83
N GLU A 66 1.48 10.13 23.95
CA GLU A 66 2.68 10.93 24.17
C GLU A 66 2.35 12.43 24.29
N ALA A 67 1.45 12.95 23.46
CA ALA A 67 1.02 14.34 23.52
C ALA A 67 0.34 14.67 24.86
N GLN A 68 -0.44 13.73 25.39
CA GLN A 68 -1.07 13.86 26.70
C GLN A 68 -0.04 13.79 27.83
N VAL A 69 0.86 12.80 27.81
CA VAL A 69 1.93 12.63 28.82
C VAL A 69 2.85 13.85 28.87
N ARG A 70 3.24 14.38 27.72
CA ARG A 70 4.09 15.59 27.63
C ARG A 70 3.32 16.89 27.80
N SER A 71 1.99 16.86 27.83
CA SER A 71 1.13 18.05 27.76
C SER A 71 1.50 18.99 26.60
N MET A 72 1.95 18.40 25.48
CA MET A 72 2.52 19.12 24.36
C MET A 72 1.90 18.59 23.06
N PRO A 73 1.16 19.40 22.28
CA PRO A 73 0.49 18.92 21.08
C PRO A 73 1.46 18.31 20.07
N ILE A 74 1.09 17.17 19.52
CA ILE A 74 1.79 16.50 18.42
C ILE A 74 0.88 16.54 17.20
N ALA A 75 1.42 16.72 16.00
CA ALA A 75 0.64 16.62 14.78
C ALA A 75 1.24 15.63 13.80
N TRP A 76 0.38 14.85 13.15
CA TRP A 76 0.72 14.00 12.03
C TRP A 76 0.52 14.76 10.72
N GLN A 77 1.49 14.65 9.80
CA GLN A 77 1.49 15.31 8.51
C GLN A 77 1.76 14.31 7.38
N PRO A 78 0.89 14.23 6.35
CA PRO A 78 1.24 13.54 5.13
C PRO A 78 2.31 14.34 4.38
N VAL A 79 3.35 13.65 3.90
CA VAL A 79 4.40 14.24 3.06
C VAL A 79 4.53 13.41 1.78
N GLY A 80 5.16 13.95 0.73
CA GLY A 80 5.23 13.27 -0.57
C GLY A 80 5.76 11.84 -0.49
N GLY A 81 4.87 10.85 -0.59
CA GLY A 81 5.17 9.42 -0.48
C GLY A 81 5.46 8.92 0.95
N GLY A 82 4.99 9.61 1.98
CA GLY A 82 5.18 9.20 3.37
C GLY A 82 4.41 10.07 4.37
N TYR A 83 4.91 10.10 5.60
CA TYR A 83 4.38 10.93 6.66
C TYR A 83 5.47 11.32 7.67
N ARG A 84 5.17 12.30 8.51
CA ARG A 84 6.04 12.69 9.63
C ARG A 84 5.19 13.16 10.80
N PHE A 85 5.78 13.12 12.00
CA PHE A 85 5.23 13.77 13.18
C PHE A 85 6.00 15.06 13.48
N VAL A 86 5.26 16.06 13.91
CA VAL A 86 5.78 17.35 14.38
C VAL A 86 5.23 17.62 15.77
N GLN A 87 6.03 18.23 16.63
CA GLN A 87 5.62 18.63 17.97
C GLN A 87 5.54 20.15 18.04
N ARG A 88 4.59 20.66 18.84
CA ARG A 88 4.50 22.08 19.13
C ARG A 88 5.57 22.47 20.15
N THR A 89 6.43 23.40 19.79
CA THR A 89 7.45 23.95 20.70
C THR A 89 6.85 25.03 21.60
N GLU A 90 7.55 25.39 22.68
CA GLU A 90 7.09 26.41 23.66
C GLU A 90 6.82 27.78 23.03
N ASN A 91 7.56 28.14 21.98
CA ASN A 91 7.33 29.35 21.18
C ASN A 91 6.12 29.27 20.23
N GLY A 92 5.37 28.16 20.27
CA GLY A 92 4.18 27.91 19.45
C GLY A 92 4.45 27.38 18.04
N ALA A 93 5.71 27.25 17.61
CA ALA A 93 6.07 26.72 16.30
C ALA A 93 5.93 25.18 16.24
N TRP A 94 5.91 24.62 15.03
CA TRP A 94 5.94 23.17 14.80
C TRP A 94 7.35 22.74 14.43
N ALA A 95 7.91 21.81 15.20
CA ALA A 95 9.23 21.23 14.95
C ALA A 95 9.13 19.73 14.64
N PRO A 96 9.89 19.19 13.66
CA PRO A 96 9.92 17.76 13.40
C PRO A 96 10.35 16.95 14.62
N MET A 97 9.64 15.86 14.89
CA MET A 97 10.08 14.89 15.88
C MET A 97 11.23 14.05 15.32
N THR A 98 12.27 13.86 16.13
CA THR A 98 13.50 13.16 15.70
C THR A 98 13.65 11.79 16.37
N ASP A 99 12.81 11.49 17.37
CA ASP A 99 12.73 10.17 18.00
C ASP A 99 12.48 9.08 16.95
N ASP A 100 13.10 7.91 17.12
CA ASP A 100 13.08 6.83 16.11
C ASP A 100 11.66 6.39 15.72
N LEU A 101 10.72 6.47 16.67
CA LEU A 101 9.31 6.14 16.47
C LEU A 101 8.54 7.17 15.63
N TYR A 102 8.91 8.45 15.74
CA TYR A 102 8.13 9.58 15.22
C TYR A 102 8.81 10.33 14.06
N ARG A 103 10.03 9.92 13.69
CA ARG A 103 10.74 10.49 12.54
C ARG A 103 9.96 10.32 11.24
N ALA A 104 10.32 11.14 10.25
CA ALA A 104 9.75 11.02 8.90
C ALA A 104 9.95 9.62 8.32
N ARG A 105 8.86 9.05 7.79
CA ARG A 105 8.84 7.70 7.20
C ARG A 105 8.23 7.73 5.82
N ARG A 106 8.78 6.92 4.92
CA ARG A 106 8.10 6.54 3.67
C ARG A 106 7.00 5.54 4.01
N TRP A 107 5.93 5.56 3.23
CA TRP A 107 4.91 4.51 3.33
C TRP A 107 5.54 3.15 3.05
N GLY A 108 5.15 2.15 3.82
CA GLY A 108 5.39 0.74 3.47
C GLY A 108 4.52 0.32 2.28
N GLY A 109 4.99 -0.66 1.49
CA GLY A 109 4.23 -1.23 0.38
C GLY A 109 3.94 -0.27 -0.78
N GLU A 110 2.95 -0.62 -1.61
CA GLU A 110 2.53 0.16 -2.80
C GLU A 110 1.52 1.28 -2.46
N VAL A 111 1.67 2.01 -1.33
CA VAL A 111 0.79 3.15 -1.05
C VAL A 111 1.05 4.26 -2.05
N THR A 112 0.07 4.52 -2.91
CA THR A 112 0.13 5.52 -3.97
C THR A 112 -0.44 6.87 -3.56
N GLY A 113 -1.18 6.94 -2.44
CA GLY A 113 -1.60 8.21 -1.88
C GLY A 113 -2.41 8.10 -0.61
N VAL A 114 -2.65 9.28 -0.02
CA VAL A 114 -3.33 9.47 1.26
C VAL A 114 -4.20 10.72 1.20
N SER A 115 -5.38 10.66 1.82
CA SER A 115 -6.24 11.82 2.02
C SER A 115 -6.70 11.86 3.46
N VAL A 116 -6.96 13.07 3.95
CA VAL A 116 -7.46 13.33 5.30
C VAL A 116 -8.74 14.11 5.18
N ARG A 117 -9.75 13.73 5.97
CA ARG A 117 -11.03 14.43 6.05
C ARG A 117 -11.54 14.44 7.48
N TYR A 118 -11.92 15.61 7.98
CA TYR A 118 -12.72 15.73 9.20
C TYR A 118 -14.20 15.51 8.88
N THR A 119 -14.89 14.76 9.74
CA THR A 119 -16.33 14.51 9.58
C THR A 119 -17.10 15.83 9.69
N GLY A 120 -17.88 16.18 8.67
CA GLY A 120 -18.64 17.44 8.63
C GLY A 120 -17.90 18.64 8.02
N GLY A 121 -16.63 18.49 7.62
CA GLY A 121 -15.86 19.52 6.90
C GLY A 121 -15.57 19.14 5.44
N GLY A 122 -15.59 20.13 4.54
CA GLY A 122 -15.16 19.98 3.15
C GLY A 122 -13.66 20.20 2.93
N GLU A 123 -12.94 20.64 3.96
CA GLU A 123 -11.53 21.00 3.85
C GLU A 123 -10.62 19.79 4.14
N THR A 124 -9.58 19.64 3.33
CA THR A 124 -8.52 18.65 3.55
C THR A 124 -7.45 19.27 4.43
N PRO A 125 -7.39 18.93 5.73
CA PRO A 125 -6.40 19.51 6.61
C PRO A 125 -4.99 19.09 6.18
N SER A 126 -4.03 20.02 6.29
CA SER A 126 -2.61 19.75 6.02
C SER A 126 -1.93 18.96 7.14
N GLN A 127 -2.55 18.87 8.32
CA GLN A 127 -2.05 18.14 9.47
C GLN A 127 -3.19 17.72 10.41
N ILE A 128 -2.99 16.63 11.15
CA ILE A 128 -3.91 16.15 12.20
C ILE A 128 -3.25 16.42 13.54
N VAL A 129 -3.84 17.27 14.37
CA VAL A 129 -3.33 17.59 15.71
C VAL A 129 -3.88 16.59 16.74
N LEU A 130 -2.99 16.11 17.60
CA LEU A 130 -3.18 15.14 18.67
C LEU A 130 -2.87 15.83 20.01
N GLY A 131 -3.65 15.55 21.05
CA GLY A 131 -3.40 16.03 22.41
C GLY A 131 -3.87 17.46 22.73
N SER A 132 -4.44 18.21 21.77
CA SER A 132 -5.34 19.31 22.09
C SER A 132 -6.77 18.79 22.15
N GLU A 133 -7.63 19.41 22.95
CA GLU A 133 -9.07 19.16 23.20
C GLU A 133 -9.97 19.13 21.94
N SER A 134 -9.39 18.98 20.74
CA SER A 134 -9.99 19.18 19.42
C SER A 134 -10.23 17.90 18.62
N ILE A 135 -10.19 16.71 19.24
CA ILE A 135 -10.62 15.48 18.55
C ILE A 135 -12.10 15.17 18.80
N ASP A 136 -12.95 16.13 19.14
CA ASP A 136 -14.41 15.87 19.21
C ASP A 136 -15.00 15.54 17.83
N VAL A 137 -14.27 15.86 16.75
CA VAL A 137 -14.65 15.56 15.36
C VAL A 137 -13.91 14.33 14.85
N PRO A 138 -14.60 13.24 14.50
CA PRO A 138 -13.98 12.06 13.92
C PRO A 138 -13.20 12.39 12.65
N VAL A 139 -11.93 12.01 12.61
CA VAL A 139 -11.06 12.17 11.42
C VAL A 139 -10.99 10.86 10.67
N THR A 140 -11.05 10.93 9.34
CA THR A 140 -10.84 9.77 8.46
C THR A 140 -9.62 10.01 7.59
N ILE A 141 -8.63 9.13 7.73
CA ILE A 141 -7.45 9.08 6.87
C ILE A 141 -7.65 7.93 5.89
N THR A 142 -7.73 8.20 4.60
CA THR A 142 -7.88 7.15 3.58
C THR A 142 -6.57 6.94 2.86
N LEU A 143 -6.07 5.71 2.87
CA LEU A 143 -4.89 5.25 2.16
C LEU A 143 -5.33 4.48 0.91
N TRP A 144 -4.62 4.62 -0.22
CA TRP A 144 -4.89 3.84 -1.42
C TRP A 144 -3.65 3.32 -2.13
N SER A 145 -3.80 2.11 -2.67
CA SER A 145 -2.83 1.41 -3.52
C SER A 145 -3.56 0.87 -4.75
N GLY A 146 -3.39 1.54 -5.89
CA GLY A 146 -4.22 1.29 -7.08
C GLY A 146 -5.71 1.45 -6.76
N ASP A 147 -6.49 0.39 -6.97
CA ASP A 147 -7.94 0.38 -6.71
C ASP A 147 -8.32 0.01 -5.26
N VAL A 148 -7.34 -0.37 -4.44
CA VAL A 148 -7.57 -0.79 -3.06
C VAL A 148 -7.52 0.42 -2.13
N ARG A 149 -8.48 0.52 -1.21
CA ARG A 149 -8.55 1.60 -0.22
C ARG A 149 -8.74 1.03 1.19
N MET A 150 -8.10 1.68 2.17
CA MET A 150 -8.29 1.44 3.60
C MET A 150 -8.44 2.77 4.32
N ALA A 151 -9.27 2.81 5.35
CA ALA A 151 -9.52 3.99 6.16
C ALA A 151 -9.02 3.77 7.59
N VAL A 152 -8.30 4.74 8.13
CA VAL A 152 -7.97 4.87 9.55
C VAL A 152 -8.87 5.95 10.13
N VAL A 153 -9.78 5.56 11.02
CA VAL A 153 -10.81 6.45 11.58
C VAL A 153 -10.48 6.74 13.04
N GLY A 154 -10.26 8.02 13.37
CA GLY A 154 -10.19 8.49 14.74
C GLY A 154 -11.59 8.61 15.32
N THR A 155 -11.86 7.95 16.44
CA THR A 155 -13.20 7.92 17.07
C THR A 155 -13.49 9.15 17.93
N GLY A 156 -12.49 10.01 18.11
CA GLY A 156 -12.58 11.27 18.83
C GLY A 156 -12.13 11.23 20.29
N ILE A 157 -11.92 10.04 20.83
CA ILE A 157 -11.43 9.79 22.20
C ILE A 157 -10.02 9.20 22.22
N GLY A 158 -9.19 9.57 21.24
CA GLY A 158 -7.79 9.10 21.12
C GLY A 158 -7.60 7.77 20.41
N ASN A 159 -8.66 6.97 20.21
CA ASN A 159 -8.57 5.67 19.53
C ASN A 159 -8.64 5.80 18.01
N PHE A 160 -7.87 4.98 17.30
CA PHE A 160 -7.88 4.86 15.84
C PHE A 160 -8.22 3.44 15.39
N VAL A 161 -9.16 3.30 14.46
CA VAL A 161 -9.62 1.99 13.98
C VAL A 161 -9.48 1.89 12.47
N VAL A 162 -8.92 0.76 12.00
CA VAL A 162 -8.83 0.44 10.57
C VAL A 162 -10.14 -0.14 10.08
N ARG A 163 -10.69 0.41 9.00
CA ARG A 163 -11.93 -0.03 8.36
C ARG A 163 -11.80 0.07 6.84
N ARG A 164 -12.71 -0.58 6.14
CA ARG A 164 -12.94 -0.27 4.72
C ARG A 164 -13.69 1.07 4.63
N PRO A 165 -13.32 1.94 3.68
CA PRO A 165 -14.00 3.22 3.49
C PRO A 165 -15.45 3.06 3.06
#